data_AF-A0A0L0JC84-F1
#
_entry.id   AF-A0A0L0JC84-F1
#
_cell.length_a   1.000
_cell.length_b   1.000
_cell.length_c   1.000
_cell.angle_alpha   90.00
_cell.angle_beta   90.00
_cell.angle_gamma   90.00
#
_symmetry.space_group_name_H-M   'P 1'
#
loop_
_entity.id
_entity.type
_entity.pdbx_description
1 polymer ?
#
loop_
_entity_poly.entity_id
_entity_poly.type
_entity_poly.pdbx_seq_one_letter_code
_entity_poly.pdbx_strand_id
1 'polypeptide(L)'
;MDHKDVDAAVAELLRVLGPRTSDDWTVPAGPLEWTCWETAAHIGHDLLAYAAQLAAQPTDGYLPIDLNVRPTASPAEVLQAVTACGGLLSSALATAETLLHTHDITQGLSVDWRPPAPLSTAVLTRLFPTAPPGDPTQVLLWCTGRGELTGLPRQTSWRWQAAQPD
;
A
#
# COMPACT_ATOMS: atom_id res chain seq x y z
N MET A 1 -4.26 -2.36 -7.76
CA MET A 1 -3.05 -2.75 -7.02
C MET A 1 -3.43 -2.82 -5.56
N ASP A 2 -3.32 -3.98 -4.92
CA ASP A 2 -3.60 -4.20 -3.50
C ASP A 2 -2.32 -4.64 -2.75
N HIS A 3 -2.45 -5.02 -1.47
CA HIS A 3 -1.33 -5.46 -0.65
C HIS A 3 -0.61 -6.70 -1.21
N LYS A 4 -1.33 -7.62 -1.87
CA LYS A 4 -0.75 -8.85 -2.45
C LYS A 4 0.11 -8.53 -3.66
N ASP A 5 -0.25 -7.51 -4.42
CA ASP A 5 0.58 -7.03 -5.54
C ASP A 5 1.92 -6.49 -5.02
N VAL A 6 1.92 -5.76 -3.89
CA VAL A 6 3.15 -5.28 -3.23
C VAL A 6 3.98 -6.46 -2.72
N ASP A 7 3.36 -7.40 -2.02
CA ASP A 7 4.04 -8.58 -1.49
C ASP A 7 4.66 -9.43 -2.63
N ALA A 8 3.93 -9.62 -3.73
CA ALA A 8 4.40 -10.35 -4.90
C ALA A 8 5.56 -9.64 -5.61
N ALA A 9 5.51 -8.30 -5.75
CA ALA A 9 6.58 -7.52 -6.36
C ALA A 9 7.86 -7.58 -5.51
N VAL A 10 7.75 -7.46 -4.19
CA VAL A 10 8.89 -7.59 -3.26
C VAL A 10 9.44 -9.02 -3.28
N ALA A 11 8.58 -10.04 -3.29
CA ALA A 11 9.01 -11.43 -3.38
C ALA A 11 9.76 -11.70 -4.69
N GLU A 12 9.29 -11.16 -5.81
CA GLU A 12 9.94 -11.30 -7.11
C GLU A 12 11.30 -10.59 -7.15
N LEU A 13 11.38 -9.38 -6.58
CA LEU A 13 12.64 -8.65 -6.41
C LEU A 13 13.65 -9.48 -5.61
N LEU A 14 13.23 -10.05 -4.46
CA LEU A 14 14.09 -10.90 -3.65
C LEU A 14 14.50 -12.19 -4.36
N ARG A 15 13.59 -12.80 -5.13
CA ARG A 15 13.87 -14.01 -5.91
C ARG A 15 14.99 -13.77 -6.93
N VAL A 16 15.00 -12.59 -7.57
CA VAL A 16 15.98 -12.23 -8.60
C VAL A 16 17.29 -11.72 -7.99
N LEU A 17 17.23 -10.83 -7.00
CA LEU A 17 18.39 -10.12 -6.46
C LEU A 17 19.03 -10.80 -5.24
N GLY A 18 18.28 -11.60 -4.49
CA GLY A 18 18.78 -12.31 -3.31
C GLY A 18 20.02 -13.16 -3.57
N PRO A 19 20.05 -13.98 -4.64
CA PRO A 19 21.24 -14.76 -5.02
C PRO A 19 22.43 -13.93 -5.51
N ARG A 20 22.27 -12.61 -5.70
CA ARG A 20 23.25 -11.68 -6.29
C ARG A 20 23.84 -10.71 -5.27
N THR A 21 23.60 -10.94 -3.98
CA THR A 21 24.02 -10.05 -2.89
C THR A 21 25.54 -9.98 -2.68
N SER A 22 26.30 -10.92 -3.26
CA SER A 22 27.77 -10.92 -3.28
C SER A 22 28.38 -10.25 -4.52
N ASP A 23 27.56 -9.89 -5.51
CA ASP A 23 28.04 -9.23 -6.73
C ASP A 23 28.37 -7.76 -6.46
N ASP A 24 29.12 -7.11 -7.35
CA ASP A 24 29.46 -5.69 -7.22
C ASP A 24 28.23 -4.81 -7.57
N TRP A 25 27.63 -4.20 -6.56
CA TRP A 25 26.47 -3.31 -6.71
C TRP A 25 26.86 -1.82 -6.86
N THR A 26 28.16 -1.51 -6.87
CA THR A 26 28.65 -0.14 -7.14
C THR A 26 28.67 0.19 -8.63
N VAL A 27 28.42 -0.80 -9.50
CA VAL A 27 28.27 -0.59 -10.94
C VAL A 27 26.95 0.13 -11.28
N PRO A 28 26.88 0.87 -12.39
CA PRO A 28 25.65 1.50 -12.86
C PRO A 28 24.50 0.50 -13.09
N ALA A 29 23.28 0.89 -12.73
CA ALA A 29 22.05 0.14 -12.96
C ALA A 29 21.59 0.29 -14.42
N GLY A 30 22.25 -0.44 -15.33
CA GLY A 30 21.92 -0.42 -16.75
C GLY A 30 22.09 1.00 -17.34
N PRO A 31 21.03 1.64 -17.87
CA PRO A 31 21.11 2.98 -18.43
C PRO A 31 21.00 4.12 -17.38
N LEU A 32 20.83 3.80 -16.10
CA LEU A 32 20.69 4.81 -15.05
C LEU A 32 22.06 5.36 -14.64
N GLU A 33 22.09 6.64 -14.25
CA GLU A 33 23.26 7.26 -13.60
C GLU A 33 23.50 6.69 -12.19
N TRP A 34 22.47 6.08 -11.59
CA TRP A 34 22.56 5.44 -10.29
C TRP A 34 23.18 4.06 -10.37
N THR A 35 23.88 3.70 -9.29
CA THR A 35 24.36 2.34 -9.07
C THR A 35 23.21 1.36 -8.81
N CYS A 36 23.49 0.06 -8.95
CA CYS A 36 22.55 -0.99 -8.54
C CYS A 36 22.13 -0.83 -7.07
N TRP A 37 23.08 -0.44 -6.20
CA TRP A 37 22.82 -0.18 -4.79
C TRP A 37 21.87 1.00 -4.57
N GLU A 38 22.14 2.15 -5.19
CA GLU A 38 21.31 3.35 -5.05
C GLU A 38 19.90 3.12 -5.58
N THR A 39 19.78 2.38 -6.69
CA THR A 39 18.48 2.02 -7.26
C THR A 39 17.67 1.14 -6.31
N ALA A 40 18.30 0.15 -5.66
CA ALA A 40 17.61 -0.68 -4.66
C ALA A 40 17.23 0.10 -3.40
N ALA A 41 18.08 1.01 -2.93
CA ALA A 41 17.76 1.88 -1.80
C ALA A 41 16.58 2.81 -2.12
N HIS A 42 16.52 3.34 -3.34
CA HIS A 42 15.41 4.16 -3.82
C HIS A 42 14.08 3.41 -3.83
N ILE A 43 14.05 2.12 -4.20
CA ILE A 43 12.83 1.30 -4.09
C ILE A 43 12.32 1.28 -2.64
N GLY A 44 13.21 1.10 -1.66
CA GLY A 44 12.85 1.14 -0.24
C GLY A 44 12.30 2.50 0.18
N HIS A 45 12.92 3.58 -0.28
CA HIS A 45 12.48 4.95 -0.03
C HIS A 45 11.06 5.18 -0.54
N ASP A 46 10.77 4.82 -1.80
CA ASP A 46 9.45 5.02 -2.40
C ASP A 46 8.37 4.22 -1.68
N LEU A 47 8.65 2.96 -1.34
CA LEU A 47 7.72 2.12 -0.57
C LEU A 47 7.40 2.73 0.80
N LEU A 48 8.40 3.26 1.52
CA LEU A 48 8.18 3.94 2.78
C LEU A 48 7.38 5.23 2.59
N ALA A 49 7.74 6.04 1.60
CA ALA A 49 7.09 7.30 1.29
C ALA A 49 5.59 7.07 1.00
N TYR A 50 5.25 6.09 0.16
CA TYR A 50 3.86 5.72 -0.12
C TYR A 50 3.12 5.24 1.13
N ALA A 51 3.76 4.39 1.95
CA ALA A 51 3.15 3.93 3.20
C ALA A 51 2.84 5.12 4.13
N ALA A 52 3.74 6.10 4.21
CA ALA A 52 3.57 7.28 5.03
C ALA A 52 2.50 8.24 4.48
N GLN A 53 2.43 8.44 3.16
CA GLN A 53 1.36 9.22 2.52
C GLN A 53 -0.01 8.61 2.81
N LEU A 54 -0.14 7.28 2.69
CA LEU A 54 -1.35 6.56 3.07
C LEU A 54 -1.67 6.74 4.55
N ALA A 55 -0.66 6.70 5.43
CA ALA A 55 -0.88 6.83 6.86
C ALA A 55 -1.33 8.23 7.29
N ALA A 56 -0.70 9.27 6.76
CA ALA A 56 -0.85 10.65 7.24
C ALA A 56 -1.79 11.53 6.41
N GLN A 57 -1.99 11.20 5.13
CA GLN A 57 -2.83 11.97 4.21
C GLN A 57 -2.54 13.48 4.16
N PRO A 58 -1.30 13.88 3.83
CA PRO A 58 -0.99 15.30 3.74
C PRO A 58 -1.82 15.96 2.64
N THR A 59 -2.20 17.21 2.87
CA THR A 59 -2.93 18.04 1.90
C THR A 59 -2.01 18.80 0.96
N ASP A 60 -0.68 18.74 1.17
CA ASP A 60 0.31 19.50 0.43
C ASP A 60 1.60 18.67 0.26
N GLY A 61 1.67 17.90 -0.83
CA GLY A 61 2.87 17.17 -1.26
C GLY A 61 3.29 15.96 -0.39
N TYR A 62 4.53 15.53 -0.59
CA TYR A 62 5.17 14.49 0.23
C TYR A 62 5.45 14.99 1.64
N LEU A 63 5.27 14.09 2.61
CA LEU A 63 5.72 14.36 3.98
C LEU A 63 7.23 14.71 4.01
N PRO A 64 7.66 15.60 4.93
CA PRO A 64 9.05 15.99 5.09
C PRO A 64 9.86 14.93 5.85
N ILE A 65 9.80 13.68 5.38
CA ILE A 65 10.52 12.53 5.92
C ILE A 65 11.23 11.82 4.78
N ASP A 66 12.40 11.26 5.07
CA ASP A 66 13.23 10.57 4.08
C ASP A 66 13.79 9.27 4.69
N LEU A 67 13.93 8.24 3.85
CA LEU A 67 14.62 7.01 4.20
C LEU A 67 16.10 7.16 3.85
N ASN A 68 16.94 7.28 4.88
CA ASN A 68 18.38 7.24 4.69
C ASN A 68 18.94 5.83 4.99
N VAL A 69 19.21 5.04 3.96
CA VAL A 69 19.93 3.77 4.11
C VAL A 69 21.41 4.07 4.33
N ARG A 70 22.03 3.47 5.35
CA ARG A 70 23.45 3.69 5.65
C ARG A 70 24.31 3.39 4.40
N PRO A 71 25.24 4.26 3.97
CA PRO A 71 26.07 4.03 2.79
C PRO A 71 26.96 2.78 2.86
N THR A 72 27.21 2.29 4.08
CA THR A 72 27.99 1.07 4.33
C THR A 72 27.14 -0.21 4.34
N ALA A 73 25.82 -0.10 4.16
CA ALA A 73 24.95 -1.27 4.15
C ALA A 73 25.27 -2.16 2.95
N SER A 74 25.40 -3.45 3.20
CA SER A 74 25.54 -4.47 2.16
C SER A 74 24.28 -4.56 1.29
N PRO A 75 24.37 -5.08 0.06
CA PRO A 75 23.20 -5.40 -0.76
C PRO A 75 22.10 -6.19 -0.03
N ALA A 76 22.49 -7.16 0.81
CA ALA A 76 21.55 -7.95 1.60
C ALA A 76 20.78 -7.07 2.62
N GLU A 77 21.46 -6.14 3.29
CA GLU A 77 20.81 -5.20 4.22
C GLU A 77 19.89 -4.21 3.49
N VAL A 78 20.25 -3.77 2.28
CA VAL A 78 19.36 -2.95 1.44
C VAL A 78 18.09 -3.72 1.07
N LEU A 79 18.22 -4.98 0.66
CA LEU A 79 17.06 -5.83 0.36
C LEU A 79 16.17 -6.07 1.59
N GLN A 80 16.76 -6.17 2.78
CA GLN A 80 15.99 -6.22 4.03
C GLN A 80 15.21 -4.92 4.29
N ALA A 81 15.84 -3.76 4.05
CA ALA A 81 15.17 -2.47 4.16
C ALA A 81 14.01 -2.34 3.16
N VAL A 82 14.20 -2.75 1.90
CA VAL A 82 13.14 -2.82 0.88
C VAL A 82 11.99 -3.71 1.34
N THR A 83 12.31 -4.89 1.88
CA THR A 83 11.30 -5.84 2.40
C THR A 83 10.49 -5.24 3.53
N ALA A 84 11.15 -4.57 4.48
CA ALA A 84 10.48 -3.90 5.59
C ALA A 84 9.55 -2.77 5.10
N CYS A 85 10.02 -1.92 4.18
CA CYS A 85 9.22 -0.82 3.63
C CYS A 85 8.03 -1.34 2.81
N GLY A 86 8.23 -2.40 2.02
CA GLY A 86 7.15 -3.09 1.32
C GLY A 86 6.10 -3.67 2.27
N GLY A 87 6.53 -4.28 3.38
CA GLY A 87 5.63 -4.77 4.43
C GLY A 87 4.84 -3.67 5.13
N LEU A 88 5.42 -2.49 5.33
CA LEU A 88 4.70 -1.31 5.86
C LEU A 88 3.61 -0.84 4.89
N LEU A 89 3.93 -0.72 3.60
CA LEU A 89 2.96 -0.36 2.57
C LEU A 89 1.85 -1.41 2.45
N SER A 90 2.22 -2.69 2.41
CA SER A 90 1.29 -3.82 2.40
C SER A 90 0.34 -3.79 3.60
N SER A 91 0.86 -3.53 4.81
CA SER A 91 0.05 -3.41 6.03
C SER A 91 -0.94 -2.25 5.98
N ALA A 92 -0.54 -1.10 5.41
CA ALA A 92 -1.43 0.03 5.22
C ALA A 92 -2.61 -0.31 4.30
N LEU A 93 -2.39 -1.16 3.30
CA LEU A 93 -3.41 -1.62 2.35
C LEU A 93 -4.27 -2.77 2.91
N ALA A 94 -3.69 -3.70 3.67
CA ALA A 94 -4.33 -4.95 4.12
C ALA A 94 -5.52 -4.76 5.09
N THR A 95 -5.63 -3.60 5.75
CA THR A 95 -6.74 -3.30 6.66
C THR A 95 -8.09 -3.37 5.94
N ALA A 96 -8.17 -2.84 4.71
CA ALA A 96 -9.39 -2.84 3.94
C ALA A 96 -9.82 -4.27 3.57
N GLU A 97 -8.89 -5.07 3.07
CA GLU A 97 -9.11 -6.46 2.68
C GLU A 97 -9.63 -7.32 3.84
N THR A 98 -9.03 -7.15 5.03
CA THR A 98 -9.47 -7.87 6.24
C THR A 98 -10.92 -7.54 6.59
N LEU A 99 -11.30 -6.26 6.60
CA LEU A 99 -12.66 -5.84 6.93
C LEU A 99 -13.67 -6.31 5.89
N LEU A 100 -13.34 -6.13 4.61
CA LEU A 100 -14.26 -6.44 3.51
C LEU A 100 -14.47 -7.95 3.38
N HIS A 101 -13.43 -8.76 3.48
CA HIS A 101 -13.59 -10.20 3.38
C HIS A 101 -14.15 -10.84 4.66
N THR A 102 -13.92 -10.23 5.83
CA THR A 102 -14.71 -10.60 7.03
C THR A 102 -16.19 -10.30 6.80
N HIS A 103 -16.53 -9.17 6.17
CA HIS A 103 -17.92 -8.84 5.83
C HIS A 103 -18.50 -9.89 4.87
N ASP A 104 -17.77 -10.20 3.78
CA ASP A 104 -18.18 -11.20 2.79
C ASP A 104 -18.46 -12.56 3.45
N ILE A 105 -17.58 -13.02 4.36
CA ILE A 105 -17.77 -14.26 5.13
C ILE A 105 -19.00 -14.17 6.03
N THR A 106 -19.18 -13.07 6.77
CA THR A 106 -20.32 -12.91 7.69
C THR A 106 -21.66 -12.88 6.97
N GLN A 107 -21.72 -12.31 5.76
CA GLN A 107 -22.91 -12.37 4.91
C GLN A 107 -23.25 -13.81 4.52
N GLY A 108 -22.25 -14.59 4.06
CA GLY A 108 -22.44 -16.00 3.73
C GLY A 108 -22.85 -16.87 4.93
N LEU A 109 -22.37 -16.53 6.14
CA LEU A 109 -22.67 -17.24 7.38
C LEU A 109 -23.92 -16.72 8.11
N SER A 110 -24.61 -15.71 7.57
CA SER A 110 -25.75 -15.06 8.24
C SER A 110 -25.43 -14.54 9.65
N VAL A 111 -24.21 -14.02 9.84
CA VAL A 111 -23.77 -13.36 11.07
C VAL A 111 -24.03 -11.86 10.95
N ASP A 112 -24.72 -11.27 11.93
CA ASP A 112 -24.98 -9.83 11.98
C ASP A 112 -23.71 -9.08 12.41
N TRP A 113 -22.81 -8.88 11.44
CA TRP A 113 -21.57 -8.14 11.60
C TRP A 113 -21.37 -7.18 10.44
N ARG A 114 -20.82 -6.01 10.76
CA ARG A 114 -20.37 -5.01 9.79
C ARG A 114 -19.00 -4.45 10.20
N PRO A 115 -18.21 -3.97 9.23
CA PRO A 115 -16.97 -3.25 9.54
C PRO A 115 -17.22 -2.13 10.58
N PRO A 116 -16.44 -2.07 11.67
CA PRO A 116 -16.59 -1.03 12.67
C PRO A 116 -16.35 0.36 12.07
N ALA A 117 -17.23 1.32 12.37
CA ALA A 117 -17.17 2.68 11.82
C ALA A 117 -15.78 3.35 11.90
N PRO A 118 -15.02 3.27 13.01
CA PRO A 118 -13.68 3.87 13.06
C PRO A 118 -12.70 3.27 12.06
N LEU A 119 -12.75 1.95 11.84
CA LEU A 119 -11.90 1.27 10.88
C LEU A 119 -12.37 1.55 9.44
N SER A 120 -13.68 1.62 9.22
CA SER A 120 -14.26 2.03 7.94
C SER A 120 -13.83 3.43 7.54
N THR A 121 -13.90 4.40 8.48
CA THR A 121 -13.39 5.75 8.27
C THR A 121 -11.92 5.72 7.89
N ALA A 122 -11.10 5.00 8.66
CA ALA A 122 -9.67 4.93 8.40
C ALA A 122 -9.35 4.34 7.01
N VAL A 123 -10.12 3.36 6.53
CA VAL A 123 -9.98 2.82 5.15
C VAL A 123 -10.44 3.83 4.10
N LEU A 124 -11.60 4.46 4.29
CA LEU A 124 -12.15 5.45 3.37
C LEU A 124 -11.21 6.64 3.20
N THR A 125 -10.78 7.20 4.33
CA THR A 125 -9.75 8.24 4.42
C THR A 125 -8.58 7.85 3.50
N ARG A 126 -7.93 6.69 3.75
CA ARG A 126 -6.70 6.28 3.06
C ARG A 126 -6.85 5.89 1.59
N LEU A 127 -7.90 5.15 1.24
CA LEU A 127 -7.99 4.45 -0.05
C LEU A 127 -9.13 4.95 -0.94
N PHE A 128 -10.03 5.79 -0.41
CA PHE A 128 -11.13 6.40 -1.14
C PHE A 128 -11.31 7.87 -0.70
N PRO A 129 -10.29 8.72 -0.87
CA PRO A 129 -10.35 10.07 -0.31
C PRO A 129 -11.39 10.98 -1.00
N THR A 130 -11.91 10.55 -2.15
CA THR A 130 -13.03 11.19 -2.87
C THR A 130 -14.39 10.55 -2.57
N ALA A 131 -14.48 9.68 -1.56
CA ALA A 131 -15.74 9.05 -1.15
C ALA A 131 -16.78 10.10 -0.69
N PRO A 132 -18.08 9.87 -0.97
CA PRO A 132 -19.13 10.77 -0.53
C PRO A 132 -19.25 10.78 1.01
N PRO A 133 -19.76 11.87 1.62
CA PRO A 133 -20.04 11.91 3.05
C PRO A 133 -21.18 10.94 3.41
N GLY A 134 -21.17 10.41 4.63
CA GLY A 134 -22.22 9.52 5.12
C GLY A 134 -21.77 8.64 6.29
N ASP A 135 -22.56 7.61 6.61
CA ASP A 135 -22.13 6.56 7.53
C ASP A 135 -20.92 5.82 6.93
N PRO A 136 -19.75 5.83 7.59
CA PRO A 136 -18.51 5.35 7.00
C PRO A 136 -18.56 3.85 6.67
N THR A 137 -19.32 3.06 7.42
CA THR A 137 -19.49 1.64 7.14
C THR A 137 -20.33 1.42 5.87
N GLN A 138 -21.45 2.14 5.71
CA GLN A 138 -22.24 2.09 4.47
C GLN A 138 -21.46 2.61 3.26
N VAL A 139 -20.76 3.74 3.42
CA VAL A 139 -19.96 4.34 2.34
C VAL A 139 -18.84 3.39 1.90
N LEU A 140 -18.12 2.76 2.84
CA LEU A 140 -17.09 1.76 2.51
C LEU A 140 -17.66 0.56 1.73
N LEU A 141 -18.79 0.02 2.17
CA LEU A 141 -19.43 -1.10 1.48
C LEU A 141 -19.92 -0.69 0.08
N TRP A 142 -20.43 0.54 -0.09
CA TRP A 142 -20.82 1.06 -1.39
C TRP A 142 -19.62 1.28 -2.31
N CYS A 143 -18.57 1.96 -1.84
CA CYS A 143 -17.32 2.21 -2.60
C CYS A 143 -16.70 0.92 -3.14
N THR A 144 -16.94 -0.20 -2.46
CA THR A 144 -16.37 -1.51 -2.77
C THR A 144 -17.38 -2.48 -3.40
N GLY A 145 -18.53 -1.97 -3.86
CA GLY A 145 -19.56 -2.74 -4.60
C GLY A 145 -20.35 -3.75 -3.77
N ARG A 146 -20.20 -3.72 -2.44
CA ARG A 146 -20.84 -4.64 -1.48
C ARG A 146 -22.14 -4.12 -0.88
N GLY A 147 -22.43 -2.83 -1.05
CA GLY A 147 -23.62 -2.19 -0.51
C GLY A 147 -24.27 -1.20 -1.48
N GLU A 148 -25.43 -0.72 -1.09
CA GLU A 148 -26.12 0.40 -1.72
C GLU A 148 -25.93 1.66 -0.87
N LEU A 149 -25.95 2.82 -1.52
CA LEU A 149 -25.92 4.11 -0.86
C LEU A 149 -27.01 4.99 -1.49
N THR A 150 -27.92 5.47 -0.66
CA THR A 150 -29.13 6.18 -1.12
C THR A 150 -28.78 7.34 -2.05
N GLY A 151 -29.44 7.39 -3.21
CA GLY A 151 -29.24 8.47 -4.19
C GLY A 151 -28.00 8.30 -5.07
N LEU A 152 -27.24 7.22 -4.93
CA LEU A 152 -26.07 6.93 -5.75
C LEU A 152 -26.22 5.59 -6.48
N PRO A 153 -25.75 5.50 -7.74
CA PRO A 153 -25.78 4.23 -8.48
C PRO A 153 -24.90 3.19 -7.77
N ARG A 154 -25.28 1.92 -7.90
CA ARG A 154 -24.46 0.81 -7.38
C ARG A 154 -23.10 0.77 -8.09
N GLN A 155 -22.04 0.58 -7.31
CA GLN A 155 -20.71 0.37 -7.87
C GLN A 155 -20.59 -1.03 -8.48
N THR A 156 -20.28 -1.11 -9.77
CA THR A 156 -20.04 -2.36 -10.52
C THR A 156 -18.56 -2.64 -10.77
N SER A 157 -17.71 -1.62 -10.60
CA SER A 157 -16.26 -1.71 -10.62
C SER A 157 -15.69 -0.67 -9.66
N TRP A 158 -14.58 -0.99 -9.00
CA TRP A 158 -13.94 -0.07 -8.06
C TRP A 158 -12.43 -0.25 -8.10
N ARG A 159 -11.70 0.78 -7.65
CA ARG A 159 -10.24 0.78 -7.52
C ARG A 159 -9.85 1.57 -6.27
N TRP A 160 -8.82 1.10 -5.58
CA TRP A 160 -8.15 1.85 -4.53
C TRP A 160 -7.47 3.09 -5.12
N GLN A 161 -7.60 4.24 -4.46
CA GLN A 161 -6.87 5.47 -4.77
C GLN A 161 -5.76 5.63 -3.73
N ALA A 162 -4.62 4.98 -3.96
CA ALA A 162 -3.49 4.98 -3.02
C ALA A 162 -2.67 6.29 -3.07
N ALA A 163 -2.90 7.14 -4.07
CA ALA A 163 -2.34 8.47 -4.19
C ALA A 163 -3.41 9.40 -4.76
N GLN A 164 -3.50 10.62 -4.24
CA GLN A 164 -4.30 11.68 -4.87
C GLN A 164 -3.66 12.02 -6.22
N PRO A 165 -4.46 12.21 -7.29
CA PRO A 165 -3.94 12.85 -8.49
C PRO A 165 -3.53 14.29 -8.16
N ASP A 166 -2.43 14.75 -8.79
CA ASP A 166 -1.98 16.15 -8.76
C ASP A 166 -3.08 17.13 -9.21
#